data_AF-A0A660N5I5-F1
#
_entry.id   AF-A0A660N5I5-F1
#
_cell.length_a   1.000
_cell.length_b   1.000
_cell.length_c   1.000
_cell.angle_alpha   90.00
_cell.angle_beta   90.00
_cell.angle_gamma   90.00
#
_symmetry.space_group_name_H-M   'P 1'
#
loop_
_entity.id
_entity.type
_entity.pdbx_description
1 polymer ?
#
loop_
_entity_poly.entity_id
_entity_poly.type
_entity_poly.pdbx_seq_one_letter_code
_entity_poly.pdbx_strand_id
1 'polypeptide(L)'
;MLRIALFFALATSLAACSFNKAAPTWAEKAPFINRMEIHSVDKEANELLHKTSHLTLGASASHNVKLAAGKHYAFFADCADECSNIDLSLQQDGATIKADMAADASPMFGFYAAQAGNYQLVPLMTSCVSADKKGCKYTVQVFESERQLIAD
;
A
#
# COMPACT_ATOMS: atom_id res chain seq x y z
N MET A 1 5.23 32.61 70.31
CA MET A 1 4.24 31.57 69.96
C MET A 1 4.10 31.53 68.45
N LEU A 2 4.26 30.33 67.88
CA LEU A 2 4.56 30.01 66.48
C LEU A 2 3.34 30.21 65.55
N ARG A 3 3.52 30.93 64.43
CA ARG A 3 2.53 31.00 63.33
C ARG A 3 2.90 29.97 62.26
N ILE A 4 2.08 28.96 62.10
CA ILE A 4 2.19 27.95 61.04
C ILE A 4 1.45 28.49 59.81
N ALA A 5 2.17 28.68 58.71
CA ALA A 5 1.58 28.90 57.39
C ALA A 5 1.87 27.66 56.52
N LEU A 6 0.84 26.85 56.29
CA LEU A 6 0.88 25.74 55.32
C LEU A 6 0.77 26.32 53.91
N PHE A 7 1.84 26.20 53.13
CA PHE A 7 1.80 26.39 51.68
C PHE A 7 1.51 25.05 51.01
N PHE A 8 0.29 24.87 50.53
CA PHE A 8 -0.05 23.82 49.56
C PHE A 8 0.55 24.19 48.20
N ALA A 9 1.63 23.50 47.80
CA ALA A 9 2.15 23.61 46.44
C ALA A 9 1.30 22.73 45.51
N LEU A 10 0.43 23.37 44.72
CA LEU A 10 -0.30 22.71 43.64
C LEU A 10 0.66 22.46 42.47
N ALA A 11 1.16 21.24 42.34
CA ALA A 11 1.94 20.83 41.18
C ALA A 11 0.99 20.57 40.00
N THR A 12 0.82 21.55 39.12
CA THR A 12 0.12 21.36 37.85
C THR A 12 1.03 20.57 36.89
N SER A 13 0.78 19.26 36.76
CA SER A 13 1.43 18.44 35.74
C SER A 13 0.85 18.76 34.36
N LEU A 14 1.59 19.51 33.54
CA LEU A 14 1.35 19.59 32.10
C LEU A 14 1.78 18.26 31.48
N ALA A 15 0.82 17.38 31.18
CA ALA A 15 1.07 16.22 30.33
C ALA A 15 1.38 16.74 28.92
N ALA A 16 2.66 16.81 28.57
CA ALA A 16 3.08 17.07 27.20
C ALA A 16 2.65 15.87 26.34
N CYS A 17 1.70 16.08 25.42
CA CYS A 17 1.45 15.13 24.35
C CYS A 17 2.71 15.07 23.48
N SER A 18 3.54 14.04 23.67
CA SER A 18 4.69 13.80 22.81
C SER A 18 4.21 13.40 21.41
N PHE A 19 4.10 14.38 20.51
CA PHE A 19 3.87 14.15 19.08
C PHE A 19 5.17 13.70 18.39
N ASN A 20 5.67 12.52 18.74
CA ASN A 20 6.79 11.86 18.04
C ASN A 20 6.27 10.80 17.07
N LYS A 21 5.44 11.18 16.09
CA LYS A 21 5.11 10.30 14.97
C LYS A 21 6.03 10.62 13.80
N ALA A 22 6.77 9.62 13.32
CA ALA A 22 7.59 9.77 12.12
C ALA A 22 6.71 10.21 10.93
N ALA A 23 7.31 10.95 9.99
CA ALA A 23 6.63 11.33 8.76
C ALA A 23 6.17 10.09 7.99
N PRO A 24 5.01 10.12 7.31
CA PRO A 24 4.52 8.95 6.60
C PRO A 24 5.41 8.59 5.42
N THR A 25 5.70 7.29 5.27
CA THR A 25 6.50 6.73 4.16
C THR A 25 5.72 6.75 2.84
N TRP A 26 6.36 6.49 1.71
CA TRP A 26 5.67 6.39 0.41
C TRP A 26 4.51 5.38 0.42
N ALA A 27 4.73 4.14 0.90
CA ALA A 27 3.68 3.12 1.01
C ALA A 27 2.45 3.54 1.87
N GLU A 28 2.56 4.59 2.71
CA GLU A 28 1.42 5.12 3.48
C GLU A 28 0.68 6.24 2.75
N LYS A 29 1.37 6.94 1.83
CA LYS A 29 0.81 8.04 1.02
C LYS A 29 0.22 7.54 -0.29
N ALA A 30 0.90 6.61 -0.94
CA ALA A 30 0.56 6.13 -2.28
C ALA A 30 -0.90 5.65 -2.40
N PRO A 31 -1.50 4.94 -1.42
CA PRO A 31 -2.91 4.56 -1.52
C PRO A 31 -3.90 5.72 -1.65
N PHE A 32 -3.61 6.83 -1.01
CA PHE A 32 -4.43 8.01 -1.16
C PHE A 32 -4.27 8.61 -2.57
N ILE A 33 -3.03 8.69 -3.05
CA ILE A 33 -2.71 9.26 -4.38
C ILE A 33 -3.30 8.37 -5.48
N ASN A 34 -3.06 7.06 -5.45
CA ASN A 34 -3.60 6.11 -6.42
C ASN A 34 -5.13 6.20 -6.50
N ARG A 35 -5.81 6.28 -5.35
CA ARG A 35 -7.26 6.51 -5.33
C ARG A 35 -7.65 7.81 -6.04
N MET A 36 -6.96 8.92 -5.74
CA MET A 36 -7.26 10.21 -6.39
C MET A 36 -7.04 10.16 -7.90
N GLU A 37 -5.93 9.57 -8.35
CA GLU A 37 -5.63 9.42 -9.78
C GLU A 37 -6.69 8.56 -10.47
N ILE A 38 -7.05 7.42 -9.88
CA ILE A 38 -8.10 6.53 -10.41
C ILE A 38 -9.47 7.23 -10.44
N HIS A 39 -9.84 7.94 -9.38
CA HIS A 39 -11.11 8.68 -9.32
C HIS A 39 -11.16 9.91 -10.20
N SER A 40 -10.01 10.42 -10.64
CA SER A 40 -9.93 11.46 -11.68
C SER A 40 -10.31 10.91 -13.06
N VAL A 41 -10.05 9.62 -13.31
CA VAL A 41 -10.39 8.92 -14.55
C VAL A 41 -11.83 8.40 -14.50
N ASP A 42 -12.19 7.72 -13.42
CA ASP A 42 -13.54 7.25 -13.14
C ASP A 42 -13.87 7.35 -11.65
N LYS A 43 -14.70 8.33 -11.30
CA LYS A 43 -15.19 8.56 -9.93
C LYS A 43 -15.99 7.40 -9.35
N GLU A 44 -16.54 6.52 -10.20
CA GLU A 44 -17.30 5.35 -9.75
C GLU A 44 -16.44 4.09 -9.64
N ALA A 45 -15.13 4.19 -9.89
CA ALA A 45 -14.21 3.06 -9.76
C ALA A 45 -14.18 2.56 -8.31
N ASN A 46 -14.35 1.25 -8.16
CA ASN A 46 -14.47 0.57 -6.87
C ASN A 46 -13.11 0.01 -6.43
N GLU A 47 -12.71 0.27 -5.19
CA GLU A 47 -11.52 -0.37 -4.62
C GLU A 47 -11.87 -1.77 -4.11
N LEU A 48 -11.35 -2.80 -4.78
CA LEU A 48 -11.59 -4.19 -4.42
C LEU A 48 -10.62 -4.70 -3.36
N LEU A 49 -9.39 -4.18 -3.37
CA LEU A 49 -8.33 -4.62 -2.49
C LEU A 49 -7.47 -3.44 -2.07
N HIS A 50 -7.14 -3.40 -0.78
CA HIS A 50 -6.05 -2.60 -0.23
C HIS A 50 -5.44 -3.36 0.94
N LYS A 51 -4.15 -3.72 0.82
CA LYS A 51 -3.43 -4.47 1.86
C LYS A 51 -2.03 -3.92 2.04
N THR A 52 -1.65 -3.68 3.29
CA THR A 52 -0.27 -3.39 3.70
C THR A 52 0.35 -4.62 4.35
N SER A 53 1.60 -4.94 4.00
CA SER A 53 2.36 -6.04 4.60
C SER A 53 3.87 -5.76 4.50
N HIS A 54 4.70 -6.75 4.78
CA HIS A 54 6.16 -6.68 4.65
C HIS A 54 6.69 -7.87 3.85
N LEU A 55 7.78 -7.64 3.12
CA LEU A 55 8.54 -8.68 2.42
C LEU A 55 10.04 -8.49 2.66
N THR A 56 10.74 -9.59 2.90
CA THR A 56 12.20 -9.60 2.85
C THR A 56 12.67 -9.60 1.40
N LEU A 57 13.92 -9.22 1.14
CA LEU A 57 14.52 -9.29 -0.19
C LEU A 57 14.34 -10.68 -0.81
N GLY A 58 13.87 -10.73 -2.07
CA GLY A 58 13.62 -11.93 -2.84
C GLY A 58 12.33 -12.67 -2.48
N ALA A 59 11.60 -12.24 -1.44
CA ALA A 59 10.33 -12.84 -1.07
C ALA A 59 9.17 -12.24 -1.87
N SER A 60 8.15 -13.06 -2.08
CA SER A 60 6.86 -12.66 -2.65
C SER A 60 5.70 -12.98 -1.71
N ALA A 61 4.56 -12.36 -1.97
CA ALA A 61 3.29 -12.70 -1.35
C ALA A 61 2.22 -12.92 -2.43
N SER A 62 1.07 -13.47 -2.05
CA SER A 62 -0.06 -13.67 -2.97
C SER A 62 -1.33 -13.12 -2.33
N HIS A 63 -1.99 -12.21 -3.04
CA HIS A 63 -3.25 -11.59 -2.61
C HIS A 63 -4.36 -12.00 -3.57
N ASN A 64 -5.36 -12.72 -3.06
CA ASN A 64 -6.48 -13.15 -3.88
C ASN A 64 -7.33 -11.95 -4.29
N VAL A 65 -7.65 -11.89 -5.58
CA VAL A 65 -8.58 -10.91 -6.15
C VAL A 65 -9.54 -11.64 -7.09
N LYS A 66 -10.82 -11.30 -6.99
CA LYS A 66 -11.86 -11.87 -7.85
C LYS A 66 -12.22 -10.84 -8.90
N LEU A 67 -11.99 -11.18 -10.16
CA LEU A 67 -12.29 -10.28 -11.29
C LEU A 67 -13.61 -10.73 -11.92
N ALA A 68 -14.52 -9.78 -12.14
CA ALA A 68 -15.67 -9.92 -13.01
C ALA A 68 -15.28 -9.75 -14.50
N ALA A 69 -15.98 -10.47 -15.37
CA ALA A 69 -15.82 -10.35 -16.82
C ALA A 69 -16.31 -8.99 -17.33
N GLY A 70 -15.67 -8.48 -18.37
CA GLY A 70 -16.05 -7.23 -19.03
C GLY A 70 -15.68 -5.95 -18.28
N LYS A 71 -14.80 -6.06 -17.27
CA LYS A 71 -14.36 -4.92 -16.45
C LYS A 71 -12.91 -4.56 -16.71
N HIS A 72 -12.59 -3.30 -16.46
CA HIS A 72 -11.23 -2.78 -16.42
C HIS A 72 -10.74 -2.71 -14.98
N TYR A 73 -9.45 -2.97 -14.81
CA TYR A 73 -8.80 -2.94 -13.51
C TYR A 73 -7.52 -2.14 -13.55
N ALA A 74 -7.16 -1.58 -12.40
CA ALA A 74 -5.86 -0.99 -12.13
C ALA A 74 -5.25 -1.70 -10.93
N PHE A 75 -4.00 -2.13 -11.08
CA PHE A 75 -3.23 -2.82 -10.04
C PHE A 75 -2.03 -1.96 -9.67
N PHE A 76 -1.78 -1.86 -8.36
CA PHE A 76 -0.66 -1.10 -7.82
C PHE A 76 0.05 -1.91 -6.75
N ALA A 77 1.37 -1.72 -6.66
CA ALA A 77 2.13 -1.99 -5.46
C ALA A 77 3.00 -0.78 -5.16
N ASP A 78 3.17 -0.44 -3.89
CA ASP A 78 4.04 0.65 -3.48
C ASP A 78 4.85 0.21 -2.27
N CYS A 79 6.18 0.24 -2.37
CA CYS A 79 7.04 -0.04 -1.22
C CYS A 79 7.41 1.22 -0.45
N ALA A 80 7.73 1.06 0.84
CA ALA A 80 8.14 2.16 1.69
C ALA A 80 9.59 2.59 1.40
N ASP A 81 10.03 3.68 2.02
CA ASP A 81 11.27 4.40 1.69
C ASP A 81 12.54 3.53 1.83
N GLU A 82 12.47 2.43 2.60
CA GLU A 82 13.51 1.41 2.72
C GLU A 82 13.61 0.44 1.52
N CYS A 83 12.76 0.59 0.50
CA CYS A 83 12.76 -0.20 -0.72
C CYS A 83 12.79 0.71 -1.95
N SER A 84 13.62 0.34 -2.92
CA SER A 84 13.75 1.09 -4.18
C SER A 84 13.20 0.32 -5.39
N ASN A 85 12.82 -0.94 -5.21
CA ASN A 85 12.34 -1.80 -6.27
C ASN A 85 11.41 -2.90 -5.71
N ILE A 86 10.20 -2.96 -6.23
CA ILE A 86 9.22 -4.03 -6.01
C ILE A 86 8.59 -4.35 -7.36
N ASP A 87 8.57 -5.62 -7.75
CA ASP A 87 7.90 -6.04 -8.99
C ASP A 87 6.45 -6.43 -8.66
N LEU A 88 5.55 -6.33 -9.63
CA LEU A 88 4.15 -6.70 -9.48
C LEU A 88 3.67 -7.56 -10.63
N SER A 89 2.98 -8.66 -10.32
CA SER A 89 2.35 -9.50 -11.34
C SER A 89 0.92 -9.89 -10.97
N LEU A 90 0.07 -9.98 -12.00
CA LEU A 90 -1.24 -10.62 -11.92
C LEU A 90 -1.10 -12.04 -12.45
N GLN A 91 -1.50 -13.01 -11.64
CA GLN A 91 -1.41 -14.44 -11.96
C GLN A 91 -2.78 -15.11 -11.91
N GLN A 92 -2.93 -16.17 -12.71
CA GLN A 92 -4.07 -17.07 -12.67
C GLN A 92 -3.55 -18.50 -12.85
N ASP A 93 -3.98 -19.41 -11.98
CA ASP A 93 -3.60 -20.83 -12.03
C ASP A 93 -2.07 -21.06 -12.09
N GLY A 94 -1.30 -20.20 -11.41
CA GLY A 94 0.16 -20.22 -11.36
C GLY A 94 0.86 -19.62 -12.58
N ALA A 95 0.13 -19.15 -13.60
CA ALA A 95 0.69 -18.47 -14.76
C ALA A 95 0.59 -16.94 -14.62
N THR A 96 1.65 -16.23 -14.99
CA THR A 96 1.64 -14.76 -15.09
C THR A 96 0.84 -14.32 -16.31
N ILE A 97 -0.18 -13.50 -16.06
CA ILE A 97 -1.06 -12.93 -17.07
C ILE A 97 -0.56 -11.55 -17.51
N LYS A 98 -0.14 -10.74 -16.54
CA LYS A 98 0.45 -9.42 -16.77
C LYS A 98 1.42 -9.09 -15.63
N ALA A 99 2.44 -8.30 -15.90
CA ALA A 99 3.41 -7.88 -14.91
C ALA A 99 4.02 -6.53 -15.25
N ASP A 100 4.46 -5.85 -14.22
CA ASP A 100 5.39 -4.73 -14.27
C ASP A 100 6.64 -5.14 -13.46
N MET A 101 7.79 -5.09 -14.13
CA MET A 101 9.10 -5.48 -13.61
C MET A 101 10.13 -4.36 -13.81
N ALA A 102 9.65 -3.13 -14.04
CA ALA A 102 10.52 -1.97 -14.07
C ALA A 102 11.19 -1.79 -12.71
N ALA A 103 12.41 -1.27 -12.70
CA ALA A 103 13.19 -1.09 -11.47
C ALA A 103 12.72 0.16 -10.70
N ASP A 104 11.54 0.09 -10.09
CA ASP A 104 10.93 1.19 -9.34
C ASP A 104 10.13 0.72 -8.11
N ALA A 105 9.81 1.68 -7.24
CA ALA A 105 9.14 1.43 -5.97
C ALA A 105 7.61 1.43 -6.09
N SER A 106 7.04 1.57 -7.30
CA SER A 106 5.61 1.86 -7.53
C SER A 106 5.10 1.26 -8.84
N PRO A 107 5.29 -0.04 -9.09
CA PRO A 107 4.81 -0.69 -10.30
C PRO A 107 3.29 -0.62 -10.39
N MET A 108 2.79 -0.42 -11.61
CA MET A 108 1.36 -0.37 -11.86
C MET A 108 1.02 -0.89 -13.25
N PHE A 109 -0.19 -1.42 -13.41
CA PHE A 109 -0.69 -1.75 -14.73
C PHE A 109 -2.22 -1.82 -14.79
N GLY A 110 -2.74 -1.59 -16.00
CA GLY A 110 -4.13 -1.83 -16.35
C GLY A 110 -4.37 -3.27 -16.84
N PHE A 111 -5.58 -3.79 -16.68
CA PHE A 111 -5.99 -5.07 -17.27
C PHE A 111 -7.48 -5.07 -17.59
N TYR A 112 -7.85 -5.60 -18.75
CA TYR A 112 -9.24 -5.88 -19.09
C TYR A 112 -9.53 -7.38 -18.91
N ALA A 113 -10.43 -7.72 -17.99
CA ALA A 113 -10.77 -9.10 -17.73
C ALA A 113 -11.85 -9.58 -18.72
N ALA A 114 -11.44 -10.27 -19.78
CA ALA A 114 -12.38 -10.85 -20.75
C ALA A 114 -13.27 -11.95 -20.13
N GLN A 115 -12.80 -12.60 -19.06
CA GLN A 115 -13.50 -13.65 -18.34
C GLN A 115 -13.46 -13.38 -16.84
N ALA A 116 -14.45 -13.86 -16.12
CA ALA A 116 -14.48 -13.78 -14.67
C ALA A 116 -13.59 -14.90 -14.08
N GLY A 117 -12.94 -14.63 -12.95
CA GLY A 117 -12.03 -15.61 -12.36
C GLY A 117 -11.47 -15.20 -11.00
N ASN A 118 -10.77 -16.15 -10.38
CA ASN A 118 -9.95 -15.89 -9.20
C ASN A 118 -8.50 -15.72 -9.64
N TYR A 119 -7.93 -14.58 -9.32
CA TYR A 119 -6.57 -14.20 -9.67
C TYR A 119 -5.77 -13.96 -8.40
N GLN A 120 -4.45 -13.91 -8.57
CA GLN A 120 -3.51 -13.59 -7.50
C GLN A 120 -2.72 -12.36 -7.92
N LEU A 121 -2.76 -11.30 -7.10
CA LEU A 121 -1.83 -10.18 -7.21
C LEU A 121 -0.59 -10.52 -6.39
N VAL A 122 0.55 -10.59 -7.07
CA VAL A 122 1.81 -11.11 -6.54
C VAL A 122 2.89 -10.03 -6.60
N PRO A 123 3.13 -9.32 -5.49
CA PRO A 123 4.30 -8.47 -5.33
C PRO A 123 5.55 -9.31 -5.04
N LEU A 124 6.70 -8.91 -5.59
CA LEU A 124 8.02 -9.48 -5.34
C LEU A 124 8.99 -8.38 -4.91
N MET A 125 9.60 -8.54 -3.74
CA MET A 125 10.54 -7.56 -3.22
C MET A 125 11.93 -7.73 -3.85
N THR A 126 12.31 -6.84 -4.75
CA THR A 126 13.57 -6.90 -5.51
C THR A 126 14.67 -6.01 -4.93
N SER A 127 14.31 -5.00 -4.13
CA SER A 127 15.26 -4.19 -3.36
C SER A 127 14.70 -3.86 -1.98
N CYS A 128 15.45 -4.19 -0.92
CA CYS A 128 15.05 -3.91 0.44
C CYS A 128 16.29 -3.69 1.34
N VAL A 129 16.39 -2.49 1.93
CA VAL A 129 17.46 -2.09 2.84
C VAL A 129 17.01 -1.98 4.30
N SER A 130 16.05 -2.82 4.72
CA SER A 130 15.67 -2.89 6.15
C SER A 130 16.81 -3.48 7.00
N ALA A 131 17.17 -2.76 8.06
CA ALA A 131 18.12 -3.22 9.09
C ALA A 131 17.48 -4.21 10.08
N ASP A 132 16.16 -4.41 10.04
CA ASP A 132 15.44 -5.36 10.89
C ASP A 132 15.01 -6.62 10.12
N LYS A 133 14.65 -7.67 10.86
CA LYS A 133 14.25 -8.95 10.25
C LYS A 133 12.82 -8.95 9.69
N LYS A 134 12.09 -7.84 9.77
CA LYS A 134 10.68 -7.79 9.34
C LYS A 134 10.56 -7.58 7.82
N GLY A 135 11.63 -7.13 7.17
CA GLY A 135 11.63 -6.79 5.76
C GLY A 135 11.06 -5.40 5.50
N CYS A 136 10.90 -5.05 4.24
CA CYS A 136 10.43 -3.74 3.81
C CYS A 136 8.91 -3.71 3.72
N LYS A 137 8.31 -2.63 4.20
CA LYS A 137 6.87 -2.44 4.13
C LYS A 137 6.46 -2.20 2.67
N TYR A 138 5.31 -2.75 2.29
CA TYR A 138 4.67 -2.46 1.01
C TYR A 138 3.16 -2.42 1.16
N THR A 139 2.48 -1.80 0.19
CA THR A 139 1.03 -1.86 0.01
C THR A 139 0.71 -2.38 -1.38
N VAL A 140 -0.45 -3.02 -1.54
CA VAL A 140 -1.05 -3.35 -2.83
C VAL A 140 -2.47 -2.83 -2.89
N GLN A 141 -2.89 -2.39 -4.07
CA GLN A 141 -4.26 -1.94 -4.33
C GLN A 141 -4.79 -2.44 -5.66
N VAL A 142 -6.11 -2.67 -5.69
CA VAL A 142 -6.83 -3.02 -6.92
C VAL A 142 -8.10 -2.22 -7.02
N PHE A 143 -8.31 -1.59 -8.19
CA PHE A 143 -9.53 -0.90 -8.55
C PHE A 143 -10.23 -1.60 -9.71
N GLU A 144 -11.56 -1.55 -9.73
CA GLU A 144 -12.43 -2.04 -10.80
C GLU A 144 -13.23 -0.88 -11.38
N SER A 145 -13.45 -0.87 -12.69
CA SER A 145 -14.21 0.16 -13.40
C SER A 145 -14.83 -0.36 -14.69
N GLU A 146 -15.85 0.36 -15.18
CA GLU A 146 -16.39 0.21 -16.54
C GLU A 146 -15.51 0.85 -17.61
N ARG A 147 -14.53 1.68 -17.20
CA ARG A 147 -13.65 2.46 -18.06
C ARG A 147 -12.22 1.99 -17.90
N GLN A 148 -11.43 2.12 -18.97
CA GLN A 148 -10.00 1.89 -18.87
C GLN A 148 -9.36 2.90 -17.89
N LEU A 149 -8.76 2.38 -16.82
CA LEU A 149 -8.18 3.16 -15.74
C LEU A 149 -6.71 3.52 -15.98
N ILE A 150 -5.93 2.57 -16.51
CA ILE A 150 -4.52 2.72 -16.87
C ILE A 150 -4.37 2.27 -18.32
N ALA A 151 -3.67 3.08 -19.12
CA ALA A 151 -3.32 2.73 -20.50
C ALA A 151 -2.23 1.66 -20.53
N ASP A 152 -2.28 0.77 -21.53
CA ASP A 152 -1.26 -0.25 -21.75
C ASP A 152 0.06 0.33 -22.28
#